data_AF-A0A7S2DNC3-F1
#
_entry.id   AF-A0A7S2DNC3-F1
#
_cell.length_a   1.000
_cell.length_b   1.000
_cell.length_c   1.000
_cell.angle_alpha   90.00
_cell.angle_beta   90.00
_cell.angle_gamma   90.00
#
_symmetry.space_group_name_H-M   'P 1'
#
loop_
_entity.id
_entity.type
_entity.pdbx_description
1 polymer ?
#
loop_
_entity_poly.entity_id
_entity_poly.type
_entity_poly.pdbx_seq_one_letter_code
_entity_poly.pdbx_strand_id
1 'polypeptide(L)'
;MYDSQVQSGMDPQMACADMVNALGADDSPLVRLLKFTTQGVVLAAKGAILDKIGTEQHLMTKDVRSADGWQVAITVIDSVVMIRHVRREQSLDLWGDASNHFEYTFEVACTFDTKLERIFATDLRILDLTLADTMESELRRTLTSAFTTGLLILE
;
A
#
# COMPACT_ATOMS: atom_id res chain seq x y z
N MET A 1 -8.67 40.68 -15.82
CA MET A 1 -9.18 40.85 -14.44
C MET A 1 -10.12 39.67 -14.23
N TYR A 2 -9.62 38.58 -13.64
CA TYR A 2 -10.44 37.37 -13.44
C TYR A 2 -11.31 37.60 -12.21
N ASP A 3 -12.62 37.71 -12.44
CA ASP A 3 -13.62 37.66 -11.38
C ASP A 3 -13.70 36.21 -10.87
N SER A 4 -12.95 35.91 -9.82
CA SER A 4 -13.07 34.64 -9.09
C SER A 4 -13.94 34.85 -7.85
N GLN A 5 -15.24 35.05 -8.06
CA GLN A 5 -16.21 34.86 -6.98
C GLN A 5 -16.43 33.35 -6.81
N VAL A 6 -15.51 32.70 -6.11
CA VAL A 6 -15.74 31.36 -5.55
C VAL A 6 -16.83 31.55 -4.50
N GLN A 7 -18.04 31.05 -4.78
CA GLN A 7 -19.05 30.86 -3.75
C GLN A 7 -18.41 30.07 -2.61
N SER A 8 -18.51 30.62 -1.41
CA SER A 8 -18.12 30.04 -0.12
C SER A 8 -18.80 28.66 0.06
N GLY A 9 -18.22 27.64 -0.56
CA GLY A 9 -18.59 26.25 -0.41
C GLY A 9 -18.18 25.77 0.97
N MET A 10 -19.04 24.97 1.59
CA MET A 10 -18.82 24.28 2.86
C MET A 10 -17.35 23.81 2.96
N ASP A 11 -16.70 24.13 4.09
CA ASP A 11 -15.33 23.71 4.36
C ASP A 11 -15.23 22.18 4.14
N PRO A 12 -14.34 21.69 3.25
CA PRO A 12 -14.19 20.26 3.01
C PRO A 12 -13.98 19.45 4.28
N GLN A 13 -13.35 20.03 5.31
CA GLN A 13 -13.12 19.39 6.60
C GLN A 13 -14.45 19.23 7.36
N MET A 14 -15.31 20.25 7.33
CA MET A 14 -16.65 20.17 7.92
C MET A 14 -17.53 19.17 7.18
N ALA A 15 -17.52 19.19 5.84
CA ALA A 15 -18.28 18.23 5.03
C ALA A 15 -17.84 16.78 5.29
N CYS A 16 -16.53 16.53 5.42
CA CYS A 16 -16.00 15.23 5.77
C CYS A 16 -16.43 14.78 7.18
N ALA A 17 -16.40 15.70 8.16
CA ALA A 17 -16.84 15.40 9.52
C ALA A 17 -18.34 15.04 9.58
N ASP A 18 -19.18 15.82 8.90
CA ASP A 18 -20.62 15.57 8.80
C ASP A 18 -20.91 14.24 8.11
N MET A 19 -20.15 13.90 7.06
CA MET A 19 -20.25 12.62 6.38
C MET A 19 -19.86 11.45 7.29
N VAL A 20 -18.74 11.54 8.01
CA VAL A 20 -18.31 10.50 8.97
C VAL A 20 -19.35 10.30 10.07
N ASN A 21 -19.89 11.39 10.61
CA ASN A 21 -20.96 11.33 11.62
C ASN A 21 -22.23 10.69 11.06
N ALA A 22 -22.64 11.05 9.84
CA ALA A 22 -23.80 10.46 9.17
C ALA A 22 -23.63 8.96 8.91
N LEU A 23 -22.39 8.49 8.72
CA LEU A 23 -22.07 7.07 8.57
C LEU A 23 -22.03 6.30 9.90
N GLY A 24 -22.25 6.95 11.04
CA GLY A 24 -22.23 6.33 12.37
C GLY A 24 -20.91 6.50 13.13
N ALA A 25 -20.06 7.45 12.69
CA ALA A 25 -18.77 7.76 13.30
C ALA A 25 -17.87 6.52 13.50
N ASP A 26 -17.01 6.51 14.50
CA ASP A 26 -15.97 5.48 14.69
C ASP A 26 -16.50 4.09 15.05
N ASP A 27 -17.75 4.00 15.50
CA ASP A 27 -18.41 2.73 15.82
C ASP A 27 -19.00 2.04 14.58
N SER A 28 -19.08 2.74 13.46
CA SER A 28 -19.57 2.18 12.22
C SER A 28 -18.55 1.25 11.55
N PRO A 29 -18.93 0.01 11.23
CA PRO A 29 -18.09 -0.88 10.41
C PRO A 29 -17.70 -0.23 9.09
N LEU A 30 -18.57 0.61 8.49
CA LEU A 30 -18.24 1.31 7.26
C LEU A 30 -17.11 2.33 7.45
N VAL A 31 -17.11 3.08 8.54
CA VAL A 31 -16.04 4.04 8.84
C VAL A 31 -14.73 3.30 9.15
N ARG A 32 -14.79 2.19 9.89
CA ARG A 32 -13.63 1.31 10.12
C ARG A 32 -13.06 0.77 8.82
N LEU A 33 -13.92 0.32 7.90
CA LEU A 33 -13.55 -0.15 6.57
C LEU A 33 -12.82 0.95 5.78
N LEU A 34 -13.38 2.16 5.75
CA LEU A 34 -12.78 3.31 5.06
C LEU A 34 -11.41 3.66 5.64
N LYS A 35 -11.23 3.60 6.97
CA LYS A 35 -9.92 3.81 7.61
C LYS A 35 -8.87 2.79 7.12
N PHE A 36 -9.28 1.53 6.92
CA PHE A 36 -8.39 0.51 6.38
C PHE A 36 -8.00 0.74 4.92
N THR A 37 -8.82 1.43 4.12
CA THR A 37 -8.46 1.77 2.72
C THR A 37 -7.39 2.85 2.58
N THR A 38 -6.99 3.49 3.69
CA THR A 38 -6.01 4.58 3.66
C THR A 38 -4.59 4.09 3.36
N GLN A 39 -3.72 5.03 2.98
CA GLN A 39 -2.34 4.72 2.61
C GLN A 39 -1.48 4.24 3.80
N GLY A 40 -1.93 4.46 5.05
CA GLY A 40 -1.17 4.09 6.23
C GLY A 40 -0.82 2.60 6.30
N VAL A 41 -1.79 1.74 5.96
CA VAL A 41 -1.61 0.27 5.98
C VAL A 41 -0.50 -0.16 5.01
N VAL A 42 -0.54 0.36 3.78
CA VAL A 42 0.39 -0.05 2.73
C VAL A 42 1.79 0.55 2.95
N LEU A 43 1.89 1.71 3.60
CA LEU A 43 3.18 2.31 3.95
C LEU A 43 3.90 1.52 5.07
N ALA A 44 3.16 1.03 6.05
CA ALA A 44 3.73 0.16 7.09
C ALA A 44 4.31 -1.12 6.49
N ALA A 45 3.58 -1.76 5.58
CA ALA A 45 4.05 -2.95 4.87
C ALA A 45 5.26 -2.69 3.99
N LYS A 46 5.30 -1.55 3.27
CA LYS A 46 6.49 -1.12 2.54
C LYS A 46 7.71 -0.99 3.46
N GLY A 47 7.53 -0.40 4.65
CA GLY A 47 8.59 -0.32 5.66
C GLY A 47 9.16 -1.69 6.02
N ALA A 48 8.30 -2.64 6.36
CA ALA A 48 8.71 -4.02 6.69
C ALA A 48 9.44 -4.74 5.55
N ILE A 49 9.05 -4.49 4.29
CA ILE A 49 9.76 -5.01 3.11
C ILE A 49 11.16 -4.39 3.02
N LEU A 50 11.27 -3.06 3.11
CA LEU A 50 12.54 -2.36 2.98
C LEU A 50 13.52 -2.74 4.10
N ASP A 51 13.03 -2.93 5.33
CA ASP A 51 13.85 -3.39 6.46
C ASP A 51 14.48 -4.76 6.20
N LYS A 52 13.76 -5.67 5.51
CA LYS A 52 14.29 -6.98 5.13
C LYS A 52 15.37 -6.94 4.06
N ILE A 53 15.33 -5.94 3.16
CA ILE A 53 16.33 -5.80 2.09
C ILE A 53 17.67 -5.28 2.66
N GLY A 54 17.64 -4.67 3.84
CA GLY A 54 18.81 -4.19 4.55
C GLY A 54 19.07 -2.71 4.30
N THR A 55 19.40 -2.00 5.38
CA THR A 55 19.61 -0.55 5.39
C THR A 55 20.90 -0.11 4.70
N GLU A 56 21.85 -1.03 4.49
CA GLU A 56 23.17 -0.74 3.92
C GLU A 56 23.11 -0.30 2.45
N GLN A 57 22.08 -0.72 1.70
CA GLN A 57 21.96 -0.39 0.28
C GLN A 57 21.14 0.87 -0.02
N HIS A 58 20.55 1.53 1.00
CA HIS A 58 19.73 2.74 0.85
C HIS A 58 18.78 2.72 -0.37
N LEU A 59 18.14 1.58 -0.63
CA LEU A 59 17.33 1.40 -1.82
C LEU A 59 16.05 2.23 -1.71
N MET A 60 16.07 3.38 -2.38
CA MET A 60 14.92 4.26 -2.47
C MET A 60 14.00 3.79 -3.58
N THR A 61 12.72 3.72 -3.25
CA THR A 61 11.66 3.29 -4.16
C THR A 61 10.55 4.32 -4.18
N LYS A 62 9.94 4.51 -5.35
CA LYS A 62 8.77 5.38 -5.57
C LYS A 62 7.56 4.56 -5.98
N ASP A 63 6.39 5.12 -5.71
CA ASP A 63 5.12 4.59 -6.22
C ASP A 63 5.09 4.62 -7.75
N VAL A 64 4.53 3.57 -8.36
CA VAL A 64 4.16 3.58 -9.77
C VAL A 64 2.79 4.27 -9.90
N ARG A 65 2.70 5.34 -10.70
CA ARG A 65 1.49 6.19 -10.82
C ARG A 65 0.54 5.78 -11.95
N SER A 66 0.45 4.49 -12.20
CA SER A 66 -0.46 3.89 -13.17
C SER A 66 -1.72 3.33 -12.49
N ALA A 67 -2.69 2.88 -13.28
CA ALA A 67 -3.94 2.30 -12.78
C ALA A 67 -3.73 0.96 -12.02
N ASP A 68 -2.61 0.28 -12.27
CA ASP A 68 -2.14 -0.91 -11.54
C ASP A 68 -1.19 -0.58 -10.39
N GLY A 69 -0.92 0.72 -10.14
CA GLY A 69 0.05 1.18 -9.15
C GLY A 69 -0.37 0.93 -7.70
N TRP A 70 -1.60 1.31 -7.34
CA TRP A 70 -2.17 1.00 -6.02
C TRP A 70 -3.65 0.67 -6.17
N GLN A 71 -4.01 -0.52 -5.71
CA GLN A 71 -5.36 -1.05 -5.76
C GLN A 71 -5.79 -1.50 -4.37
N VAL A 72 -7.03 -1.21 -4.02
CA VAL A 72 -7.66 -1.69 -2.79
C VAL A 72 -8.89 -2.48 -3.17
N ALA A 73 -8.94 -3.74 -2.74
CA ALA A 73 -10.07 -4.63 -2.96
C ALA A 73 -10.68 -5.01 -1.62
N ILE A 74 -11.99 -4.88 -1.52
CA ILE A 74 -12.78 -5.30 -0.36
C ILE A 74 -13.66 -6.44 -0.80
N THR A 75 -13.52 -7.60 -0.16
CA THR A 75 -14.34 -8.78 -0.41
C THR A 75 -15.10 -9.13 0.85
N VAL A 76 -16.42 -9.28 0.74
CA VAL A 76 -17.27 -9.74 1.85
C VAL A 76 -17.71 -11.16 1.53
N ILE A 77 -17.37 -12.11 2.38
CA ILE A 77 -17.69 -13.54 2.20
C ILE A 77 -18.27 -14.05 3.52
N ASP A 78 -19.52 -14.50 3.49
CA ASP A 78 -20.23 -15.07 4.65
C ASP A 78 -20.09 -14.21 5.93
N SER A 79 -19.21 -14.62 6.84
CA SER A 79 -18.96 -14.03 8.15
C SER A 79 -17.65 -13.24 8.24
N VAL A 80 -16.96 -13.01 7.12
CA VAL A 80 -15.67 -12.30 7.09
C VAL A 80 -15.63 -11.18 6.07
N VAL A 81 -14.83 -10.16 6.38
CA VAL A 81 -14.46 -9.08 5.46
C VAL A 81 -12.96 -9.16 5.22
N MET A 82 -12.57 -9.31 3.96
CA MET A 82 -11.17 -9.30 3.54
C MET A 82 -10.86 -7.99 2.81
N ILE A 83 -9.83 -7.30 3.27
CA ILE A 83 -9.32 -6.07 2.66
C ILE A 83 -7.92 -6.37 2.13
N ARG A 84 -7.71 -6.14 0.83
CA ARG A 84 -6.45 -6.38 0.14
C ARG A 84 -5.94 -5.08 -0.46
N HIS A 85 -4.69 -4.74 -0.15
CA HIS A 85 -3.95 -3.67 -0.78
C HIS A 85 -2.90 -4.31 -1.68
N VAL A 86 -2.96 -4.04 -2.98
CA VAL A 86 -1.90 -4.39 -3.92
C VAL A 86 -1.21 -3.11 -4.33
N ARG A 87 0.12 -3.07 -4.20
CA ARG A 87 0.90 -1.88 -4.54
C ARG A 87 2.16 -2.25 -5.28
N ARG A 88 2.45 -1.47 -6.32
CA ARG A 88 3.64 -1.56 -7.15
C ARG A 88 4.60 -0.43 -6.81
N GLU A 89 5.86 -0.79 -6.63
CA GLU A 89 6.96 0.11 -6.34
C GLU A 89 8.07 -0.12 -7.36
N GLN A 90 8.83 0.94 -7.63
CA GLN A 90 9.97 0.90 -8.54
C GLN A 90 11.17 1.63 -7.94
N SER A 91 12.38 1.23 -8.32
CA SER A 91 13.61 1.91 -7.93
C SER A 91 13.67 3.36 -8.43
N LEU A 92 14.48 4.18 -7.76
CA LEU A 92 14.88 5.47 -8.30
C LEU A 92 16.08 5.30 -9.23
N ASP A 93 15.86 5.50 -10.54
CA ASP A 93 16.93 5.48 -11.53
C ASP A 93 17.73 6.80 -11.44
N LEU A 94 19.00 6.69 -11.07
CA LEU A 94 19.89 7.85 -10.92
C LEU A 94 20.22 8.42 -12.29
N TRP A 95 19.75 9.65 -12.56
CA TRP A 95 19.97 10.35 -13.83
C TRP A 95 19.57 9.55 -15.09
N GLY A 96 18.59 8.66 -14.96
CA GLY A 96 18.11 7.81 -16.06
C GLY A 96 18.94 6.56 -16.32
N ASP A 97 19.92 6.25 -15.47
CA ASP A 97 20.61 4.95 -15.52
C ASP A 97 19.68 3.86 -14.95
N ALA A 98 19.19 3.00 -15.84
CA ALA A 98 18.33 1.87 -15.52
C ALA A 98 19.10 0.55 -15.34
N SER A 99 20.44 0.59 -15.26
CA SER A 99 21.28 -0.60 -15.18
C SER A 99 20.89 -1.52 -14.01
N ASN A 100 20.59 -0.93 -12.86
CA ASN A 100 20.15 -1.58 -11.62
C ASN A 100 18.66 -1.38 -11.33
N HIS A 101 17.85 -1.09 -12.35
CA HIS A 101 16.42 -0.88 -12.18
C HIS A 101 15.71 -2.13 -11.66
N PHE A 102 14.77 -1.95 -10.73
CA PHE A 102 13.87 -3.01 -10.29
C PHE A 102 12.47 -2.47 -9.99
N GLU A 103 11.50 -3.35 -10.18
CA GLU A 103 10.12 -3.14 -9.77
C GLU A 103 9.63 -4.33 -8.96
N TYR A 104 8.78 -4.10 -7.98
CA TYR A 104 8.13 -5.16 -7.26
C TYR A 104 6.68 -4.80 -6.96
N THR A 105 5.84 -5.83 -6.94
CA THR A 105 4.45 -5.72 -6.51
C THR A 105 4.30 -6.51 -5.22
N PHE A 106 3.69 -5.89 -4.22
CA PHE A 106 3.37 -6.56 -2.97
C PHE A 106 1.90 -6.44 -2.63
N GLU A 107 1.44 -7.38 -1.83
CA GLU A 107 0.08 -7.41 -1.31
C GLU A 107 0.11 -7.44 0.22
N VAL A 108 -0.75 -6.63 0.82
CA VAL A 108 -1.18 -6.77 2.22
C VAL A 108 -2.63 -7.22 2.22
N ALA A 109 -2.93 -8.32 2.89
CA ALA A 109 -4.29 -8.80 3.08
C ALA A 109 -4.62 -8.86 4.58
N CYS A 110 -5.76 -8.30 4.96
CA CYS A 110 -6.29 -8.39 6.32
C CYS A 110 -7.69 -8.98 6.26
N THR A 111 -7.94 -10.02 7.06
CA THR A 111 -9.26 -10.65 7.18
C THR A 111 -9.81 -10.37 8.57
N PHE A 112 -11.05 -9.91 8.63
CA PHE A 112 -11.75 -9.54 9.85
C PHE A 112 -13.08 -10.26 9.95
N ASP A 113 -13.73 -10.15 11.11
CA ASP A 113 -15.15 -10.37 11.23
C ASP A 113 -15.96 -9.27 10.52
N THR A 114 -17.27 -9.50 10.32
CA THR A 114 -18.14 -8.54 9.61
C THR A 114 -18.30 -7.19 10.30
N LYS A 115 -17.97 -7.09 11.59
CA LYS A 115 -18.00 -5.82 12.34
C LYS A 115 -16.67 -5.08 12.33
N LEU A 116 -15.61 -5.67 11.74
CA LEU A 116 -14.26 -5.12 11.72
C LEU A 116 -13.73 -4.83 13.14
N GLU A 117 -14.08 -5.69 14.10
CA GLU A 117 -13.68 -5.59 15.50
C GLU A 117 -12.52 -6.55 15.81
N ARG A 118 -12.47 -7.67 15.10
CA ARG A 118 -11.47 -8.71 15.29
C ARG A 118 -10.77 -9.03 13.99
N ILE A 119 -9.44 -9.02 14.03
CA ILE A 119 -8.59 -9.55 12.97
C ILE A 119 -8.51 -11.08 13.12
N PHE A 120 -8.80 -11.80 12.03
CA PHE A 120 -8.61 -13.25 11.94
C PHE A 120 -7.27 -13.63 11.31
N ALA A 121 -6.83 -12.86 10.31
CA ALA A 121 -5.56 -13.12 9.63
C ALA A 121 -5.00 -11.83 9.01
N THR A 122 -3.67 -11.76 8.96
CA THR A 122 -2.88 -10.75 8.24
C THR A 122 -1.85 -11.49 7.38
N ASP A 123 -1.66 -11.03 6.16
CA ASP A 123 -0.66 -11.56 5.24
C ASP A 123 0.03 -10.41 4.51
N LEU A 124 1.36 -10.52 4.36
CA LEU A 124 2.15 -9.65 3.50
C LEU A 124 3.02 -10.52 2.60
N ARG A 125 2.87 -10.33 1.29
CA ARG A 125 3.57 -11.14 0.28
C ARG A 125 3.99 -10.34 -0.92
N ILE A 126 5.04 -10.81 -1.56
CA ILE A 126 5.51 -10.31 -2.86
C ILE A 126 4.77 -11.09 -3.93
N LEU A 127 4.11 -10.36 -4.84
CA LEU A 127 3.39 -10.95 -5.97
C LEU A 127 4.28 -11.05 -7.21
N ASP A 128 5.12 -10.04 -7.43
CA ASP A 128 5.98 -9.94 -8.60
C ASP A 128 7.28 -9.19 -8.28
N LEU A 129 8.35 -9.55 -8.96
CA LEU A 129 9.66 -8.90 -8.91
C LEU A 129 10.28 -8.90 -10.31
N THR A 130 10.44 -7.71 -10.87
CA THR A 130 11.15 -7.48 -12.13
C THR A 130 12.50 -6.86 -11.83
N LEU A 131 13.56 -7.43 -12.40
CA LEU A 131 14.94 -6.94 -12.25
C LEU A 131 15.51 -6.67 -13.65
N ALA A 132 16.16 -5.53 -13.86
CA ALA A 132 16.83 -5.21 -15.12
C ALA A 132 17.85 -6.29 -15.49
N ASP A 133 17.95 -6.65 -16.77
CA ASP A 133 18.89 -7.68 -17.24
C ASP A 133 20.35 -7.30 -16.98
N THR A 134 20.64 -6.00 -17.00
CA THR A 134 21.96 -5.39 -16.76
C THR A 134 22.32 -5.27 -15.28
N MET A 135 21.44 -5.69 -14.37
CA MET A 135 21.65 -5.52 -12.93
C MET A 135 22.88 -6.29 -12.44
N GLU A 136 23.66 -5.64 -11.58
CA GLU A 136 24.84 -6.22 -10.95
C GLU A 136 24.51 -7.53 -10.23
N SER A 137 25.33 -8.56 -10.44
CA SER A 137 25.07 -9.92 -9.94
C SER A 137 24.90 -10.01 -8.42
N GLU A 138 25.64 -9.20 -7.66
CA GLU A 138 25.53 -9.16 -6.20
C GLU A 138 24.20 -8.56 -5.75
N LEU A 139 23.84 -7.40 -6.31
CA LEU A 139 22.55 -6.75 -6.03
C LEU A 139 21.38 -7.65 -6.44
N ARG A 140 21.44 -8.27 -7.62
CA ARG A 140 20.44 -9.24 -8.09
C ARG A 140 20.25 -10.36 -7.09
N ARG A 141 21.34 -10.94 -6.58
CA ARG A 141 21.30 -12.02 -5.59
C ARG A 141 20.67 -11.53 -4.28
N THR A 142 21.05 -10.35 -3.81
CA THR A 142 20.50 -9.74 -2.59
C THR A 142 19.00 -9.52 -2.71
N LEU A 143 18.53 -8.87 -3.78
CA LEU A 143 17.11 -8.61 -4.00
C LEU A 143 16.33 -9.91 -4.15
N THR A 144 16.81 -10.83 -5.00
CA THR A 144 16.15 -12.13 -5.18
C THR A 144 16.04 -12.86 -3.84
N SER A 145 17.11 -12.91 -3.05
CA SER A 145 17.08 -13.53 -1.72
C SER A 145 16.06 -12.85 -0.81
N ALA A 146 16.09 -11.52 -0.69
CA ALA A 146 15.22 -10.76 0.20
C ALA A 146 13.73 -10.93 -0.14
N PHE A 147 13.40 -10.96 -1.44
CA PHE A 147 12.01 -11.06 -1.91
C PHE A 147 11.48 -12.50 -2.02
N THR A 148 12.35 -13.52 -2.18
CA THR A 148 11.90 -14.93 -2.33
C THR A 148 11.89 -15.73 -1.03
N THR A 149 12.66 -15.34 -0.02
CA THR A 149 12.79 -16.11 1.23
C THR A 149 11.75 -15.77 2.32
N GLY A 150 10.72 -14.98 2.03
CA GLY A 150 9.74 -14.60 3.03
C GLY A 150 8.31 -14.49 2.53
N LEU A 151 7.43 -15.36 3.04
CA LEU A 151 6.15 -14.86 3.54
C LEU A 151 6.49 -13.86 4.65
N LEU A 152 6.12 -12.59 4.46
CA LEU A 152 6.22 -11.59 5.51
C LEU A 152 4.93 -11.73 6.32
N ILE A 153 4.95 -12.53 7.38
CA ILE A 153 3.83 -12.53 8.32
C ILE A 153 3.97 -11.26 9.16
N LEU A 154 2.98 -10.38 9.08
CA LEU A 154 2.86 -9.23 10.00
C LEU A 154 2.32 -9.78 11.33
N GLU A 155 3.20 -9.98 12.31
CA GLU A 155 2.86 -10.30 13.70
C GLU A 155 2.37 -9.07 14.48
#